data_AF-A0A8J3ZZH9-F1
#
_entry.id   AF-A0A8J3ZZH9-F1
#
_cell.length_a   1.000
_cell.length_b   1.000
_cell.length_c   1.000
_cell.angle_alpha   90.00
_cell.angle_beta   90.00
_cell.angle_gamma   90.00
#
_symmetry.space_group_name_H-M   'P 1'
#
loop_
_entity.id
_entity.type
_entity.pdbx_description
1 polymer ?
#
loop_
_entity_poly.entity_id
_entity_poly.type
_entity_poly.pdbx_seq_one_letter_code
_entity_poly.pdbx_strand_id
1 'polypeptide(L)'
;MEPWLIAVVVVVVMVVSGAVMLAVVSRKVFRSAAPDGVAAGFGLFPGEALLSGLAVGWEQDRAAMAGVLREDLATLRGRLAHGTAGAGADADLRAAEQATERFAANENWADNLRAATAAMARANGGSNGDRPPCLFNPVHGPSAAEVEWAPGGGARRRVPVCADDAARLRDGGAPLVRTVPTEEGVVPYFSAHGRYVDWVLGWYDGFDPYLTARLLAGTPIGSHLPGRIRAIHGTSSDPLGEFGRIHD
;
A
#
# COMPACT_ATOMS: atom_id res chain seq x y z
N MET A 1 -46.67 -9.10 -38.49
CA MET A 1 -45.93 -8.43 -37.40
C MET A 1 -44.80 -7.66 -38.02
N GLU A 2 -44.65 -6.38 -37.69
CA GLU A 2 -43.55 -5.59 -38.21
C GLU A 2 -42.21 -6.09 -37.63
N PRO A 3 -41.13 -6.16 -38.43
CA PRO A 3 -39.86 -6.78 -38.03
C PRO A 3 -39.22 -6.12 -36.80
N TRP A 4 -39.51 -4.85 -36.51
CA TRP A 4 -39.02 -4.16 -35.31
C TRP A 4 -39.70 -4.64 -34.02
N LEU A 5 -40.96 -5.09 -34.08
CA LEU A 5 -41.66 -5.67 -32.92
C LEU A 5 -41.01 -6.98 -32.48
N ILE A 6 -40.55 -7.80 -33.42
CA ILE A 6 -39.86 -9.06 -33.12
C ILE A 6 -38.53 -8.79 -32.42
N ALA A 7 -37.75 -7.81 -32.90
CA ALA A 7 -36.48 -7.42 -32.27
C ALA A 7 -36.68 -6.93 -30.82
N VAL A 8 -37.70 -6.10 -30.58
CA VAL A 8 -38.03 -5.62 -29.23
C VAL A 8 -38.42 -6.77 -28.31
N VAL A 9 -39.27 -7.69 -28.77
CA VAL A 9 -39.69 -8.85 -27.97
C VAL A 9 -38.50 -9.75 -27.64
N VAL A 10 -37.60 -10.01 -28.60
CA VAL A 10 -36.40 -10.82 -28.35
C VAL A 10 -35.48 -10.17 -27.33
N VAL A 11 -35.22 -8.86 -27.43
CA VAL A 11 -34.40 -8.13 -26.45
C VAL A 11 -35.04 -8.17 -25.06
N VAL A 12 -36.34 -7.93 -24.96
CA VAL A 12 -37.07 -7.99 -23.68
C VAL A 12 -36.99 -9.40 -23.08
N VAL A 13 -37.19 -10.45 -23.89
CA VAL A 13 -37.09 -11.84 -23.43
C VAL A 13 -35.67 -12.16 -22.98
N MET A 14 -34.62 -11.71 -23.69
CA MET A 14 -33.22 -11.94 -23.28
C MET A 14 -32.88 -11.22 -21.98
N VAL A 15 -33.33 -9.97 -21.79
CA VAL A 15 -33.13 -9.20 -20.56
C VAL A 15 -33.86 -9.87 -19.38
N VAL A 16 -35.12 -10.26 -19.58
CA VAL A 16 -35.92 -10.95 -18.55
C VAL A 16 -35.30 -12.30 -18.20
N SER A 17 -34.87 -13.07 -19.20
CA SER A 17 -34.24 -14.38 -18.99
C SER A 17 -32.89 -14.25 -18.29
N GLY A 18 -32.08 -13.25 -18.66
CA GLY A 18 -30.81 -12.94 -18.02
C GLY A 18 -30.99 -12.50 -16.56
N ALA A 19 -31.98 -11.65 -16.28
CA ALA A 19 -32.30 -11.22 -14.92
C ALA A 19 -32.82 -12.38 -14.05
N VAL A 20 -33.65 -13.27 -14.62
CA VAL A 20 -34.12 -14.49 -13.94
C VAL A 20 -32.97 -15.44 -13.66
N MET A 21 -32.06 -15.65 -14.62
CA MET A 21 -30.92 -16.53 -14.45
C MET A 21 -29.94 -15.96 -13.40
N LEU A 22 -29.68 -14.66 -13.40
CA LEU A 22 -28.89 -13.98 -12.38
C LEU A 22 -29.52 -14.12 -10.98
N ALA A 23 -30.84 -13.94 -10.87
CA ALA A 23 -31.56 -14.10 -9.61
C ALA A 23 -31.54 -15.57 -9.11
N VAL A 24 -31.61 -16.55 -10.02
CA VAL A 24 -31.53 -17.97 -9.67
C VAL A 24 -30.12 -18.38 -9.23
N VAL A 25 -29.08 -17.93 -9.94
CA VAL A 25 -27.68 -18.17 -9.58
C VAL A 25 -27.36 -17.51 -8.22
N SER A 26 -27.79 -16.27 -8.03
CA SER A 26 -27.67 -15.55 -6.76
C SER A 26 -28.34 -16.30 -5.61
N ARG A 27 -29.59 -16.78 -5.80
CA ARG A 27 -30.29 -17.60 -4.79
C ARG A 27 -29.58 -18.91 -4.48
N LYS A 28 -29.00 -19.58 -5.48
CA LYS A 28 -28.29 -20.86 -5.29
C LYS A 28 -27.02 -20.66 -4.46
N VAL A 29 -26.23 -19.63 -4.78
CA VAL A 29 -25.01 -19.26 -4.04
C VAL A 29 -25.34 -18.84 -2.61
N PHE A 30 -26.42 -18.08 -2.42
CA PHE A 30 -26.88 -17.63 -1.09
C PHE A 30 -27.42 -18.78 -0.24
N ARG A 31 -28.11 -19.76 -0.82
CA ARG A 31 -28.61 -20.96 -0.10
C ARG A 31 -27.49 -21.88 0.38
N SER A 32 -26.35 -21.92 -0.32
CA SER A 32 -25.17 -22.67 0.12
C SER A 32 -24.36 -21.98 1.22
N ALA A 33 -24.68 -20.72 1.55
CA ALA A 33 -23.91 -19.90 2.49
C ALA A 33 -24.73 -19.31 3.66
N ALA A 34 -26.04 -19.55 3.72
CA ALA A 34 -26.89 -18.98 4.77
C ALA A 34 -27.10 -19.98 5.93
N PRO A 35 -26.65 -19.67 7.17
CA PRO A 35 -27.17 -20.33 8.35
C PRO A 35 -28.64 -19.94 8.59
N ASP A 36 -29.38 -20.82 9.26
CA ASP A 36 -30.81 -20.65 9.52
C ASP A 36 -31.11 -19.32 10.24
N GLY A 37 -31.93 -18.46 9.63
CA GLY A 37 -32.68 -17.44 10.40
C GLY A 37 -32.75 -15.99 9.90
N VAL A 38 -32.22 -15.58 8.74
CA VAL A 38 -32.27 -14.16 8.34
C VAL A 38 -33.09 -13.90 7.07
N ALA A 39 -34.18 -13.14 7.25
CA ALA A 39 -35.05 -12.66 6.18
C ALA A 39 -34.35 -11.54 5.38
N ALA A 40 -34.18 -11.75 4.08
CA ALA A 40 -33.56 -10.77 3.17
C ALA A 40 -34.59 -9.70 2.76
N GLY A 41 -34.39 -8.47 3.23
CA GLY A 41 -35.08 -7.28 2.72
C GLY A 41 -34.43 -6.79 1.41
N PHE A 42 -35.25 -6.54 0.38
CA PHE A 42 -34.85 -6.00 -0.91
C PHE A 42 -34.83 -4.45 -0.82
N GLY A 43 -33.66 -3.86 -0.65
CA GLY A 43 -33.46 -2.40 -0.62
C GLY A 43 -32.35 -1.97 -1.57
N LEU A 44 -32.50 -0.81 -2.21
CA LEU A 44 -31.55 -0.15 -3.12
C LEU A 44 -30.28 0.39 -2.42
N PHE A 45 -30.13 0.13 -1.13
CA PHE A 45 -28.93 0.42 -0.36
C PHE A 45 -28.14 -0.87 -0.18
N PRO A 46 -26.79 -0.86 -0.23
CA PRO A 46 -26.01 -2.04 0.13
C PRO A 46 -26.51 -2.53 1.48
N GLY A 47 -27.02 -3.77 1.51
CA GLY A 47 -27.63 -4.31 2.73
C GLY A 47 -26.63 -4.28 3.88
N GLU A 48 -27.11 -4.18 5.12
CA GLU A 48 -26.28 -4.10 6.32
C GLU A 48 -25.20 -5.19 6.35
N ALA A 49 -25.49 -6.40 5.88
CA ALA A 49 -24.52 -7.49 5.78
C ALA A 49 -23.34 -7.19 4.85
N LEU A 50 -23.55 -6.48 3.73
CA LEU A 50 -22.47 -6.07 2.82
C LEU A 50 -21.63 -4.96 3.46
N LEU A 51 -22.27 -3.97 4.10
CA LEU A 51 -21.56 -2.91 4.82
C LEU A 51 -20.77 -3.45 6.01
N SER A 52 -21.34 -4.38 6.77
CA SER A 52 -20.65 -5.09 7.85
C SER A 52 -19.48 -5.94 7.31
N GLY A 53 -19.65 -6.62 6.17
CA GLY A 53 -18.57 -7.36 5.52
C GLY A 53 -17.40 -6.46 5.09
N LEU A 54 -17.69 -5.31 4.49
CA LEU A 54 -16.68 -4.31 4.11
C LEU A 54 -15.99 -3.70 5.34
N ALA A 55 -16.74 -3.43 6.41
CA ALA A 55 -16.20 -2.91 7.67
C ALA A 55 -15.28 -3.92 8.38
N VAL A 56 -15.65 -5.21 8.40
CA VAL A 56 -14.82 -6.29 8.97
C VAL A 56 -13.54 -6.46 8.16
N GLY A 57 -13.60 -6.40 6.82
CA GLY A 57 -12.41 -6.45 5.96
C GLY A 57 -11.44 -5.29 6.25
N TRP A 58 -11.96 -4.07 6.39
CA TRP A 58 -11.14 -2.91 6.77
C TRP A 58 -10.49 -3.06 8.15
N GLU A 59 -11.21 -3.57 9.15
CA GLU A 59 -10.67 -3.78 10.50
C GLU A 59 -9.49 -4.77 10.48
N GLN A 60 -9.64 -5.88 9.76
CA GLN A 60 -8.60 -6.89 9.62
C GLN A 60 -7.36 -6.33 8.92
N ASP A 61 -7.56 -5.61 7.81
CA ASP A 61 -6.48 -4.98 7.06
C ASP A 61 -5.72 -3.93 7.89
N ARG A 62 -6.44 -3.09 8.63
CA ARG A 62 -5.83 -2.09 9.51
C ARG A 62 -5.09 -2.76 10.66
N ALA A 63 -5.64 -3.82 11.25
CA ALA A 63 -4.96 -4.60 12.29
C ALA A 63 -3.66 -5.23 11.76
N ALA A 64 -3.68 -5.75 10.52
CA ALA A 64 -2.51 -6.31 9.85
C ALA A 64 -1.43 -5.22 9.60
N MET A 65 -1.82 -4.05 9.10
CA MET A 65 -0.92 -2.90 8.95
C MET A 65 -0.35 -2.42 10.29
N ALA A 66 -1.16 -2.38 11.35
CA ALA A 66 -0.68 -2.03 12.69
C ALA A 66 0.35 -3.07 13.19
N GLY A 67 0.20 -4.34 12.80
CA GLY A 67 1.22 -5.37 12.99
C GLY A 67 2.55 -5.03 12.31
N VAL A 68 2.51 -4.61 11.04
CA VAL A 68 3.69 -4.17 10.27
C VAL A 68 4.41 -3.03 10.99
N LEU A 69 3.68 -2.00 11.42
CA LEU A 69 4.26 -0.85 12.15
C LEU A 69 4.93 -1.27 13.46
N ARG A 70 4.32 -2.18 14.23
CA ARG A 70 4.88 -2.65 15.50
C ARG A 70 6.16 -3.47 15.28
N GLU A 71 6.21 -4.28 14.23
CA GLU A 71 7.41 -5.03 13.85
C GLU A 71 8.54 -4.10 13.40
N ASP A 72 8.22 -3.06 12.61
CA ASP A 72 9.17 -2.04 12.18
C ASP A 72 9.75 -1.30 13.41
N LEU A 73 8.90 -0.89 14.35
CA LEU A 73 9.29 -0.27 15.63
C LEU A 73 10.18 -1.18 16.49
N ALA A 74 9.82 -2.47 16.61
CA ALA A 74 10.60 -3.43 17.38
C ALA A 74 11.99 -3.61 16.77
N THR A 75 12.06 -3.70 15.44
CA THR A 75 13.31 -3.80 14.69
C THR A 75 14.17 -2.55 14.90
N LEU A 76 13.59 -1.35 14.77
CA LEU A 76 14.32 -0.10 15.00
C LEU A 76 14.83 0.01 16.43
N ARG A 77 14.01 -0.32 17.44
CA ARG A 77 14.44 -0.32 18.85
C ARG A 77 15.61 -1.28 19.08
N GLY A 78 15.54 -2.49 18.50
CA GLY A 78 16.65 -3.44 18.51
C GLY A 78 17.91 -2.83 17.91
N ARG A 79 17.86 -2.28 16.70
CA ARG A 79 19.03 -1.72 16.01
C ARG A 79 19.63 -0.53 16.75
N LEU A 80 18.80 0.40 17.21
CA LEU A 80 19.24 1.62 17.90
C LEU A 80 19.81 1.32 19.30
N ALA A 81 19.38 0.24 19.95
CA ALA A 81 20.00 -0.23 21.20
C ALA A 81 21.43 -0.78 21.01
N HIS A 82 21.75 -1.31 19.82
CA HIS A 82 23.06 -1.90 19.51
C HIS A 82 23.97 -0.99 18.69
N GLY A 83 23.44 0.11 18.15
CA GLY A 83 24.14 1.08 17.31
C GLY A 83 24.26 2.45 17.96
N THR A 84 24.69 3.43 17.17
CA THR A 84 24.68 4.84 17.59
C THR A 84 23.34 5.47 17.22
N ALA A 85 22.48 5.69 18.21
CA ALA A 85 21.26 6.46 18.01
C ALA A 85 21.57 7.94 17.81
N GLY A 86 20.96 8.56 16.80
CA GLY A 86 21.06 10.01 16.60
C GLY A 86 20.42 10.78 17.75
N ALA A 87 20.86 12.02 17.97
CA ALA A 87 20.20 12.90 18.92
C ALA A 87 18.71 13.04 18.57
N GLY A 88 17.82 12.75 19.52
CA GLY A 88 16.38 12.80 19.30
C GLY A 88 15.72 11.49 18.84
N ALA A 89 16.49 10.43 18.55
CA ALA A 89 15.93 9.15 18.10
C ALA A 89 14.87 8.58 19.06
N ASP A 90 15.08 8.67 20.38
CA ASP A 90 14.09 8.24 21.37
C ASP A 90 12.79 9.04 21.31
N ALA A 91 12.87 10.34 21.01
CA ALA A 91 11.69 11.19 20.86
C ALA A 91 10.93 10.83 19.58
N ASP A 92 11.64 10.57 18.49
CA ASP A 92 11.05 10.12 17.23
C ASP A 92 10.42 8.73 17.35
N LEU A 93 11.05 7.79 18.06
CA LEU A 93 10.45 6.48 18.36
C LEU A 93 9.15 6.62 19.17
N ARG A 94 9.13 7.47 20.20
CA ARG A 94 7.90 7.77 20.95
C ARG A 94 6.81 8.38 20.06
N ALA A 95 7.18 9.28 19.15
CA ALA A 95 6.23 9.87 18.20
C ALA A 95 5.68 8.81 17.22
N ALA A 96 6.54 7.92 16.72
CA ALA A 96 6.16 6.82 15.87
C ALA A 96 5.20 5.84 16.57
N GLU A 97 5.45 5.53 17.83
CA GLU A 97 4.56 4.71 18.67
C GLU A 97 3.19 5.37 18.84
N GLN A 98 3.14 6.66 19.21
CA GLN A 98 1.88 7.38 19.36
C GLN A 98 1.07 7.42 18.06
N ALA A 99 1.73 7.69 16.92
CA ALA A 99 1.06 7.68 15.63
C ALA A 99 0.58 6.27 15.23
N THR A 100 1.34 5.22 15.58
CA THR A 100 0.94 3.82 15.38
C THR A 100 -0.32 3.48 16.17
N GLU A 101 -0.40 3.90 17.43
CA GLU A 101 -1.59 3.67 18.27
C GLU A 101 -2.81 4.44 17.75
N ARG A 102 -2.64 5.70 17.31
CA ARG A 102 -3.72 6.47 16.67
C ARG A 102 -4.20 5.83 15.37
N PHE A 103 -3.27 5.34 14.54
CA PHE A 103 -3.61 4.58 13.34
C PHE A 103 -4.41 3.31 13.69
N ALA A 104 -3.95 2.54 14.69
CA ALA A 104 -4.63 1.33 15.14
C ALA A 104 -6.06 1.63 15.64
N ALA A 105 -6.23 2.75 16.34
CA ALA A 105 -7.52 3.29 16.79
C ALA A 105 -8.38 3.88 15.66
N ASN A 106 -7.94 3.78 14.40
CA ASN A 106 -8.62 4.32 13.21
C ASN A 106 -8.79 5.86 13.24
N GLU A 107 -7.97 6.57 14.01
CA GLU A 107 -7.93 8.03 14.01
C GLU A 107 -7.14 8.51 12.79
N ASN A 108 -7.73 9.37 11.96
CA ASN A 108 -7.09 9.99 10.79
C ASN A 108 -6.08 9.05 10.07
N TRP A 109 -6.55 7.85 9.75
CA TRP A 109 -5.69 6.67 9.57
C TRP A 109 -4.55 6.91 8.58
N ALA A 110 -4.82 7.58 7.45
CA ALA A 110 -3.83 7.75 6.39
C ALA A 110 -2.69 8.69 6.83
N ASP A 111 -3.03 9.76 7.56
CA ASP A 111 -2.05 10.70 8.08
C ASP A 111 -1.26 10.09 9.25
N ASN A 112 -1.91 9.34 10.14
CA ASN A 112 -1.22 8.67 11.24
C ASN A 112 -0.32 7.52 10.75
N LEU A 113 -0.70 6.81 9.70
CA LEU A 113 0.16 5.81 9.05
C LEU A 113 1.43 6.44 8.46
N ARG A 114 1.26 7.55 7.74
CA ARG A 114 2.38 8.33 7.18
C ARG A 114 3.24 8.96 8.27
N ALA A 115 2.63 9.51 9.33
CA ALA A 115 3.33 10.11 10.45
C ALA A 115 4.14 9.09 11.25
N ALA A 116 3.61 7.88 11.46
CA ALA A 116 4.32 6.81 12.15
C ALA A 116 5.61 6.44 11.41
N THR A 117 5.53 6.18 10.11
CA THR A 117 6.68 5.81 9.28
C THR A 117 7.65 6.96 9.03
N ALA A 118 7.17 8.21 8.93
CA ALA A 118 8.03 9.40 8.89
C ALA A 118 8.83 9.55 10.20
N ALA A 119 8.20 9.38 11.36
CA ALA A 119 8.91 9.41 12.64
C ALA A 119 9.91 8.25 12.76
N MET A 120 9.57 7.06 12.28
CA MET A 120 10.51 5.94 12.19
C MET A 120 11.70 6.26 11.28
N ALA A 121 11.48 6.90 10.13
CA ALA A 121 12.53 7.33 9.23
C ALA A 121 13.51 8.31 9.91
N ARG A 122 12.99 9.30 10.64
CA ARG A 122 13.81 10.24 11.43
C ARG A 122 14.65 9.54 12.49
N ALA A 123 14.03 8.66 13.29
CA ALA A 123 14.72 7.85 14.30
C ALA A 123 15.83 6.99 13.69
N ASN A 124 15.63 6.51 12.46
CA ASN A 124 16.57 5.68 11.71
C ASN A 124 17.65 6.50 10.97
N GLY A 125 17.73 7.81 11.19
CA GLY A 125 18.70 8.71 10.54
C GLY A 125 18.35 9.12 9.11
N GLY A 126 17.13 8.82 8.64
CA GLY A 126 16.65 9.10 7.29
C GLY A 126 16.35 10.57 6.99
N SER A 127 16.12 11.42 8.00
CA SER A 127 15.83 12.84 7.80
C SER A 127 17.04 13.77 7.78
N ASN A 128 18.24 13.24 8.00
CA ASN A 128 19.44 14.06 8.22
C ASN A 128 20.45 14.00 7.06
N GLY A 129 20.08 13.49 5.88
CA GLY A 129 21.01 13.44 4.74
C GLY A 129 20.36 13.28 3.37
N ASP A 130 21.16 13.48 2.33
CA ASP A 130 20.80 13.37 0.92
C ASP A 130 20.51 11.92 0.45
N ARG A 131 20.46 10.97 1.39
CA ARG A 131 20.41 9.54 1.08
C ARG A 131 19.04 8.96 1.42
N PRO A 132 18.24 8.57 0.42
CA PRO A 132 16.96 7.91 0.66
C PRO A 132 17.16 6.59 1.43
N PRO A 133 16.11 6.06 2.08
CA PRO A 133 16.17 4.78 2.76
C PRO A 133 16.46 3.63 1.79
N CYS A 134 16.87 2.47 2.33
CA CYS A 134 17.02 1.27 1.51
C CYS A 134 15.70 0.90 0.83
N LEU A 135 15.71 0.79 -0.50
CA LEU A 135 14.52 0.46 -1.28
C LEU A 135 13.96 -0.91 -0.89
N PHE A 136 14.81 -1.90 -0.57
CA PHE A 136 14.33 -3.25 -0.25
C PHE A 136 13.62 -3.32 1.10
N ASN A 137 14.10 -2.56 2.08
CA ASN A 137 13.49 -2.45 3.39
C ASN A 137 13.85 -1.10 4.03
N PRO A 138 12.93 -0.13 4.09
CA PRO A 138 13.20 1.17 4.68
C PRO A 138 13.68 1.12 6.14
N VAL A 139 13.31 0.08 6.88
CA VAL A 139 13.74 -0.15 8.27
C VAL A 139 15.24 -0.41 8.36
N HIS A 140 15.92 -0.82 7.28
CA HIS A 140 17.39 -1.00 7.24
C HIS A 140 18.16 0.32 7.35
N GLY A 141 17.50 1.47 7.25
CA GLY A 141 18.13 2.78 7.38
C GLY A 141 18.58 3.38 6.05
N PRO A 142 19.38 4.45 6.11
CA PRO A 142 19.81 5.18 4.93
C PRO A 142 20.58 4.29 3.96
N SER A 143 20.45 4.58 2.68
CA SER A 143 21.25 3.93 1.67
C SER A 143 22.74 4.23 1.82
N ALA A 144 23.57 3.26 1.45
CA ALA A 144 25.03 3.36 1.41
C ALA A 144 25.58 3.21 -0.01
N ALA A 145 24.79 2.65 -0.93
CA ALA A 145 25.15 2.45 -2.33
C ALA A 145 23.91 2.49 -3.22
N GLU A 146 24.14 2.56 -4.54
CA GLU A 146 23.12 2.29 -5.55
C GLU A 146 23.46 0.97 -6.28
N VAL A 147 22.42 0.19 -6.63
CA VAL A 147 22.57 -1.03 -7.42
C VAL A 147 21.60 -1.03 -8.60
N GLU A 148 21.95 -1.74 -9.68
CA GLU A 148 20.99 -1.99 -10.75
C GLU A 148 19.91 -2.97 -10.29
N TRP A 149 18.65 -2.57 -10.46
CA TRP A 149 17.49 -3.40 -10.14
C TRP A 149 16.35 -3.12 -11.11
N ALA A 150 15.52 -4.13 -11.35
CA ALA A 150 14.27 -4.00 -12.05
C ALA A 150 13.16 -4.68 -11.23
N PRO A 151 11.99 -4.02 -11.04
CA PRO A 151 10.82 -4.74 -10.56
C PRO A 151 10.38 -5.76 -11.62
N GLY A 152 9.60 -6.77 -11.23
CA GLY A 152 9.13 -7.81 -12.14
C GLY A 152 8.45 -7.21 -13.38
N GLY A 153 9.03 -7.47 -14.56
CA GLY A 153 8.52 -6.92 -15.84
C GLY A 153 8.78 -5.43 -16.09
N GLY A 154 9.47 -4.73 -15.20
CA GLY A 154 9.79 -3.31 -15.32
C GLY A 154 11.18 -3.02 -15.90
N ALA A 155 11.45 -1.74 -16.18
CA ALA A 155 12.75 -1.28 -16.66
C ALA A 155 13.83 -1.31 -15.57
N ARG A 156 15.07 -1.67 -15.94
CA ARG A 156 16.24 -1.56 -15.06
C ARG A 156 16.50 -0.10 -14.67
N ARG A 157 16.89 0.12 -13.42
CA ARG A 157 17.29 1.42 -12.87
C ARG A 157 18.24 1.26 -11.70
N ARG A 158 18.95 2.34 -11.36
CA ARG A 158 19.71 2.39 -10.11
C ARG A 158 18.76 2.66 -8.95
N VAL A 159 18.91 1.89 -7.88
CA VAL A 159 18.08 2.03 -6.67
C VAL A 159 18.95 2.11 -5.41
N PRO A 160 18.52 2.91 -4.41
CA PRO A 160 19.25 3.08 -3.17
C PRO A 160 19.14 1.85 -2.29
N VAL A 161 20.27 1.37 -1.74
CA VAL A 161 20.33 0.16 -0.90
C VAL A 161 21.24 0.37 0.30
N CYS A 162 20.91 -0.27 1.43
CA CYS A 162 21.78 -0.27 2.60
C CYS A 162 23.06 -1.09 2.33
N ALA A 163 24.07 -0.92 3.19
CA ALA A 163 25.34 -1.62 3.07
C ALA A 163 25.17 -3.15 3.10
N ASP A 164 24.25 -3.66 3.93
CA ASP A 164 24.03 -5.09 4.11
C ASP A 164 23.37 -5.73 2.87
N ASP A 165 22.34 -5.10 2.31
CA ASP A 165 21.71 -5.59 1.08
C ASP A 165 22.63 -5.44 -0.13
N ALA A 166 23.43 -4.37 -0.18
CA ALA A 166 24.47 -4.22 -1.19
C ALA A 166 25.50 -5.36 -1.10
N ALA A 167 25.89 -5.76 0.11
CA ALA A 167 26.79 -6.89 0.30
C ALA A 167 26.17 -8.21 -0.15
N ARG A 168 24.93 -8.50 0.27
CA ARG A 168 24.19 -9.69 -0.17
C ARG A 168 24.12 -9.81 -1.68
N LEU A 169 23.77 -8.71 -2.36
CA LEU A 169 23.68 -8.67 -3.82
C LEU A 169 25.03 -8.88 -4.50
N ARG A 170 26.10 -8.26 -3.99
CA ARG A 170 27.46 -8.48 -4.50
C ARG A 170 27.89 -9.94 -4.38
N ASP A 171 27.46 -10.61 -3.32
CA ASP A 171 27.76 -12.02 -3.06
C ASP A 171 26.81 -12.98 -3.80
N GLY A 172 25.93 -12.47 -4.67
CA GLY A 172 24.96 -13.25 -5.45
C GLY A 172 23.71 -13.70 -4.67
N GLY A 173 23.54 -13.23 -3.43
CA GLY A 173 22.38 -13.48 -2.59
C GLY A 173 21.21 -12.53 -2.87
N ALA A 174 20.06 -12.84 -2.26
CA ALA A 174 18.89 -11.97 -2.29
C ALA A 174 18.97 -10.89 -1.19
N PRO A 175 18.43 -9.68 -1.45
CA PRO A 175 18.28 -8.66 -0.42
C PRO A 175 17.22 -9.10 0.59
N LEU A 176 17.28 -8.57 1.82
CA LEU A 176 16.27 -8.80 2.84
C LEU A 176 15.11 -7.82 2.62
N VAL A 177 14.14 -8.24 1.80
CA VAL A 177 13.02 -7.39 1.40
C VAL A 177 11.96 -7.32 2.51
N ARG A 178 11.47 -6.10 2.80
CA ARG A 178 10.31 -5.93 3.68
C ARG A 178 9.08 -6.53 3.03
N THR A 179 8.49 -7.51 3.70
CA THR A 179 7.24 -8.12 3.30
C THR A 179 6.08 -7.59 4.14
N VAL A 180 4.90 -7.62 3.56
CA VAL A 180 3.67 -7.14 4.19
C VAL A 180 2.52 -8.10 3.89
N PRO A 181 1.54 -8.24 4.80
CA PRO A 181 0.37 -9.08 4.56
C PRO A 181 -0.57 -8.45 3.54
N THR A 182 -1.08 -9.25 2.62
CA THR A 182 -2.18 -8.92 1.71
C THR A 182 -3.23 -10.01 1.73
N GLU A 183 -4.37 -9.77 1.07
CA GLU A 183 -5.42 -10.78 0.89
C GLU A 183 -4.89 -12.01 0.13
N GLU A 184 -3.91 -11.81 -0.75
CA GLU A 184 -3.25 -12.83 -1.56
C GLU A 184 -2.09 -13.53 -0.83
N GLY A 185 -1.74 -13.09 0.39
CA GLY A 185 -0.67 -13.65 1.21
C GLY A 185 0.42 -12.63 1.58
N VAL A 186 1.57 -13.12 2.03
CA VAL A 186 2.70 -12.26 2.39
C VAL A 186 3.53 -11.98 1.14
N VAL A 187 3.63 -10.70 0.75
CA VAL A 187 4.33 -10.27 -0.46
C VAL A 187 5.37 -9.19 -0.14
N PRO A 188 6.39 -8.97 -1.00
CA PRO A 188 7.21 -7.76 -0.92
C PRO A 188 6.34 -6.50 -0.89
N TYR A 189 6.68 -5.51 -0.06
CA TYR A 189 5.85 -4.30 0.08
C TYR A 189 5.58 -3.61 -1.26
N PHE A 190 6.57 -3.61 -2.18
CA PHE A 190 6.41 -3.01 -3.50
C PHE A 190 5.43 -3.78 -4.39
N SER A 191 5.18 -5.05 -4.09
CA SER A 191 4.16 -5.88 -4.77
C SER A 191 2.79 -5.77 -4.12
N ALA A 192 2.65 -5.06 -3.00
CA ALA A 192 1.38 -4.82 -2.36
C ALA A 192 0.59 -3.73 -3.11
N HIS A 193 -0.73 -3.69 -2.92
CA HIS A 193 -1.58 -2.67 -3.55
C HIS A 193 -1.59 -1.35 -2.77
N GLY A 194 -2.43 -0.40 -3.22
CA GLY A 194 -2.53 0.97 -2.71
C GLY A 194 -2.68 1.19 -1.20
N ARG A 195 -3.00 0.17 -0.38
CA ARG A 195 -3.16 0.32 1.09
C ARG A 195 -1.86 0.63 1.83
N TYR A 196 -0.72 0.28 1.23
CA TYR A 196 0.61 0.52 1.79
C TYR A 196 1.23 1.85 1.33
N VAL A 197 0.50 2.66 0.55
CA VAL A 197 1.06 3.87 -0.07
C VAL A 197 1.45 4.92 0.97
N ASP A 198 0.58 5.19 1.96
CA ASP A 198 0.93 6.15 3.02
C ASP A 198 2.06 5.63 3.93
N TRP A 199 2.16 4.31 4.11
CA TRP A 199 3.29 3.68 4.82
C TRP A 199 4.62 3.93 4.10
N VAL A 200 4.68 3.69 2.78
CA VAL A 200 5.94 3.94 2.04
C VAL A 200 6.23 5.43 1.90
N LEU A 201 5.22 6.28 1.73
CA LEU A 201 5.43 7.72 1.61
C LEU A 201 6.01 8.33 2.89
N GLY A 202 5.62 7.85 4.07
CA GLY A 202 6.21 8.35 5.31
C GLY A 202 7.69 7.98 5.44
N TRP A 203 8.11 6.80 4.99
CA TRP A 203 9.53 6.43 4.97
C TRP A 203 10.41 7.34 4.09
N TYR A 204 9.82 7.93 3.04
CA TYR A 204 10.48 8.85 2.12
C TYR A 204 10.10 10.32 2.40
N ASP A 205 9.52 10.61 3.57
CA ASP A 205 9.25 11.99 3.99
C ASP A 205 10.56 12.80 4.05
N GLY A 206 10.51 14.04 3.56
CA GLY A 206 11.69 14.91 3.45
C GLY A 206 12.51 14.76 2.15
N PHE A 207 12.17 13.83 1.26
CA PHE A 207 12.73 13.73 -0.09
C PHE A 207 11.80 14.35 -1.15
N ASP A 208 12.28 14.42 -2.39
CA ASP A 208 11.43 14.66 -3.56
C ASP A 208 10.22 13.69 -3.52
N PRO A 209 8.96 14.19 -3.48
CA PRO A 209 7.78 13.35 -3.35
C PRO A 209 7.64 12.29 -4.45
N TYR A 210 8.13 12.56 -5.66
CA TYR A 210 8.08 11.66 -6.80
C TYR A 210 9.30 10.73 -6.90
N LEU A 211 10.32 10.88 -6.05
CA LEU A 211 11.44 9.93 -6.00
C LEU A 211 10.94 8.49 -5.80
N THR A 212 10.09 8.27 -4.81
CA THR A 212 9.52 6.95 -4.50
C THR A 212 8.70 6.41 -5.67
N ALA A 213 7.94 7.28 -6.34
CA ALA A 213 7.16 6.92 -7.53
C ALA A 213 8.07 6.45 -8.68
N ARG A 214 9.21 7.11 -8.90
CA ARG A 214 10.21 6.74 -9.91
C ARG A 214 10.90 5.42 -9.57
N LEU A 215 11.30 5.23 -8.31
CA LEU A 215 11.96 4.00 -7.86
C LEU A 215 11.03 2.79 -8.01
N LEU A 216 9.75 2.94 -7.68
CA LEU A 216 8.76 1.86 -7.69
C LEU A 216 7.92 1.81 -8.98
N ALA A 217 8.28 2.56 -10.02
CA ALA A 217 7.57 2.55 -11.29
C ALA A 217 7.50 1.13 -11.89
N GLY A 218 6.31 0.72 -12.30
CA GLY A 218 6.05 -0.63 -12.82
C GLY A 218 5.80 -1.70 -11.75
N THR A 219 5.66 -1.30 -10.47
CA THR A 219 5.19 -2.18 -9.40
C THR A 219 3.70 -1.94 -9.10
N PRO A 220 2.98 -2.92 -8.50
CA PRO A 220 1.62 -2.70 -8.02
C PRO A 220 1.47 -1.46 -7.14
N ILE A 221 2.31 -1.27 -6.12
CA ILE A 221 2.23 -0.08 -5.25
C ILE A 221 2.55 1.20 -6.02
N GLY A 222 3.50 1.11 -6.96
CA GLY A 222 3.98 2.23 -7.76
C GLY A 222 2.89 2.89 -8.60
N SER A 223 1.90 2.11 -9.04
CA SER A 223 0.75 2.62 -9.80
C SER A 223 -0.14 3.59 -9.01
N HIS A 224 -0.11 3.52 -7.68
CA HIS A 224 -0.94 4.35 -6.79
C HIS A 224 -0.21 5.61 -6.28
N LEU A 225 1.13 5.63 -6.32
CA LEU A 225 1.93 6.71 -5.76
C LEU A 225 1.63 8.09 -6.37
N PRO A 226 1.61 8.28 -7.72
CA PRO A 226 1.40 9.61 -8.30
C PRO A 226 0.06 10.24 -7.90
N GLY A 227 -1.01 9.45 -7.86
CA GLY A 227 -2.33 9.93 -7.44
C GLY A 227 -2.35 10.33 -5.97
N ARG A 228 -1.70 9.55 -5.10
CA ARG A 228 -1.64 9.85 -3.66
C ARG A 228 -0.76 11.05 -3.35
N ILE A 229 0.39 11.19 -4.01
CA ILE A 229 1.29 12.36 -3.89
C ILE A 229 0.50 13.63 -4.24
N ARG A 230 -0.22 13.64 -5.38
CA ARG A 230 -1.05 14.78 -5.77
C ARG A 230 -2.13 15.12 -4.74
N ALA A 231 -2.73 14.11 -4.12
CA ALA A 231 -3.75 14.32 -3.09
C ALA A 231 -3.18 14.95 -1.81
N ILE A 232 -1.93 14.68 -1.47
CA ILE A 232 -1.24 15.24 -0.28
C ILE A 232 -0.74 16.67 -0.56
N HIS A 233 -0.13 16.91 -1.72
CA HIS A 233 0.58 18.16 -2.02
C HIS A 233 -0.21 19.17 -2.86
N GLY A 234 -1.36 18.78 -3.41
CA GLY A 234 -2.17 19.61 -4.31
C GLY A 234 -1.68 19.61 -5.77
N THR A 235 -2.46 20.24 -6.66
CA THR A 235 -2.26 20.24 -8.12
C THR A 235 -1.12 21.13 -8.62
N SER A 236 -0.39 21.82 -7.74
CA SER A 236 0.77 22.64 -8.12
C SER A 236 2.03 21.83 -8.40
N SER A 237 2.04 20.54 -8.05
CA SER A 237 3.08 19.61 -8.48
C SER A 237 2.72 19.08 -9.88
N ASP A 238 3.22 19.74 -10.92
CA ASP A 238 3.12 19.22 -12.28
C ASP A 238 3.91 17.90 -12.36
N PRO A 239 3.25 16.73 -12.42
CA PRO A 239 3.95 15.46 -12.44
C PRO A 239 4.68 15.24 -13.77
N LEU A 240 4.40 16.01 -14.81
CA LEU A 240 5.03 15.89 -16.13
C LEU A 240 6.09 16.98 -16.39
N GLY A 241 6.07 18.08 -15.64
CA GLY A 241 7.01 19.20 -15.78
C GLY A 241 8.40 18.93 -15.17
N GLU A 242 8.52 17.95 -14.26
CA GLU A 242 9.78 17.57 -13.59
C GLU A 242 10.38 16.24 -14.10
N PHE A 243 9.69 15.54 -15.01
CA PHE A 243 10.36 14.55 -15.85
C PHE A 243 11.17 15.32 -16.90
N GLY A 244 12.32 15.86 -16.48
CA GLY A 244 13.31 16.43 -17.39
C GLY A 244 13.45 15.54 -18.62
N ARG A 245 13.49 16.18 -19.80
CA ARG A 245 13.57 15.53 -21.11
C ARG A 245 14.48 14.30 -21.05
N ILE A 246 13.89 13.13 -21.24
CA ILE A 246 14.64 11.97 -21.70
C ILE A 246 15.00 12.33 -23.14
N HIS A 247 16.27 12.66 -23.37
CA HIS A 247 16.87 13.26 -24.59
C HIS A 247 16.85 14.79 -24.64
N ASP A 248 17.95 15.40 -24.18
CA ASP A 248 18.98 16.02 -25.04
C ASP A 248 20.34 16.00 -24.31
#